data_AF-X1FWF7-F1
#
_entry.id   AF-X1FWF7-F1
#
_cell.length_a   1.000
_cell.length_b   1.000
_cell.length_c   1.000
_cell.angle_alpha   90.00
_cell.angle_beta   90.00
_cell.angle_gamma   90.00
#
_symmetry.space_group_name_H-M   'P 1'
#
loop_
_entity.id
_entity.type
_entity.pdbx_description
1 polymer ?
#
loop_
_entity_poly.entity_id
_entity_poly.type
_entity_poly.pdbx_seq_one_letter_code
_entity_poly.pdbx_strand_id
1 'polypeptide(L)'
;MMRALFDVNVLIALLDPDHTSHAVAFGWFKEHAREGWASCPITQNGCVRIMSNPGYPNALPTQSVMKRLADACEDRVHEFWSDGVSLLDSS
;
A
#
# COMPACT_ATOMS: atom_id res chain seq x y z
N MET A 1 20.62 -1.91 2.02
CA MET A 1 19.63 -2.60 1.16
C MET A 1 18.56 -1.57 0.84
N MET A 2 18.17 -1.43 -0.44
CA MET A 2 17.24 -0.39 -0.87
C MET A 2 15.83 -0.97 -0.91
N ARG A 3 14.91 -0.43 -0.10
CA ARG A 3 13.50 -0.84 -0.10
C ARG A 3 12.74 -0.08 -1.18
N ALA A 4 11.79 -0.73 -1.83
CA ALA A 4 10.88 -0.06 -2.75
C ALA A 4 9.71 0.57 -1.98
N LEU A 5 9.51 1.88 -2.11
CA LEU A 5 8.28 2.53 -1.63
C LEU A 5 7.13 2.17 -2.57
N PHE A 6 6.11 1.50 -2.05
CA PHE A 6 4.95 1.15 -2.86
C PHE A 6 4.00 2.33 -3.01
N ASP A 7 3.70 2.65 -4.26
CA ASP A 7 2.62 3.55 -4.60
C ASP A 7 1.26 2.98 -4.19
N VAL A 8 0.26 3.86 -4.09
CA VAL A 8 -1.13 3.51 -3.77
C VAL A 8 -1.66 2.39 -4.66
N ASN A 9 -1.38 2.43 -5.97
CA ASN A 9 -1.90 1.43 -6.90
C ASN A 9 -1.32 0.02 -6.65
N VAL A 10 -0.05 -0.09 -6.25
CA VAL A 10 0.59 -1.36 -5.90
C VAL A 10 0.00 -1.91 -4.61
N LEU A 11 -0.19 -1.06 -3.60
CA LEU A 11 -0.83 -1.48 -2.34
C LEU A 11 -2.24 -2.03 -2.58
N ILE A 12 -3.04 -1.33 -3.38
CA ILE A 12 -4.40 -1.78 -3.73
C ILE A 12 -4.33 -3.11 -4.48
N ALA A 13 -3.48 -3.22 -5.51
CA ALA A 13 -3.35 -4.44 -6.29
C ALA A 13 -2.89 -5.64 -5.44
N LEU A 14 -2.08 -5.44 -4.40
CA LEU A 14 -1.66 -6.52 -3.49
C LEU A 14 -2.74 -6.92 -2.49
N LEU A 15 -3.60 -5.98 -2.05
CA LEU A 15 -4.62 -6.21 -1.02
C LEU A 15 -6.00 -6.62 -1.57
N ASP A 16 -6.22 -6.41 -2.87
CA ASP A 16 -7.44 -6.77 -3.61
C ASP A 16 -7.14 -7.82 -4.69
N PRO A 17 -7.48 -9.10 -4.45
CA PRO A 17 -7.31 -10.18 -5.42
C PRO A 17 -8.08 -10.00 -6.74
N ASP A 18 -9.17 -9.22 -6.72
CA ASP A 18 -10.01 -8.97 -7.89
C ASP A 18 -9.51 -7.76 -8.72
N HIS A 19 -8.49 -7.05 -8.25
CA HIS A 19 -7.88 -5.95 -8.99
C HIS A 19 -7.18 -6.45 -10.25
N THR A 20 -7.38 -5.78 -11.38
CA THR A 20 -6.83 -6.21 -12.69
C THR A 20 -5.30 -6.41 -12.69
N SER A 21 -4.60 -5.64 -11.86
CA SER A 21 -3.13 -5.72 -11.72
C SER A 21 -2.66 -6.68 -10.61
N HIS A 22 -3.55 -7.39 -9.91
CA HIS A 22 -3.20 -8.26 -8.78
C HIS A 22 -2.11 -9.28 -9.16
N ALA A 23 -2.31 -10.02 -10.25
CA ALA A 23 -1.36 -11.04 -10.68
C ALA A 23 0.03 -10.47 -10.99
N VAL A 24 0.09 -9.29 -11.63
CA VAL A 24 1.35 -8.62 -11.99
C VAL A 24 2.05 -8.08 -10.73
N ALA A 25 1.33 -7.37 -9.88
CA ALA A 25 1.87 -6.81 -8.64
C ALA A 25 2.36 -7.91 -7.69
N PHE A 26 1.58 -8.98 -7.55
CA PHE A 26 1.94 -10.12 -6.70
C PHE A 26 3.12 -10.92 -7.26
N GLY A 27 3.22 -11.06 -8.58
CA GLY A 27 4.38 -11.65 -9.25
C GLY A 27 5.66 -10.88 -8.94
N TRP A 28 5.63 -9.56 -9.16
CA TRP A 28 6.76 -8.69 -8.82
C TRP A 28 7.09 -8.74 -7.32
N PHE A 29 6.07 -8.70 -6.45
CA PHE A 29 6.26 -8.75 -5.00
C PHE A 29 6.95 -10.05 -4.57
N LYS A 30 6.55 -11.20 -5.11
CA LYS A 30 7.19 -12.49 -4.80
C LYS A 30 8.68 -12.52 -5.13
N GLU A 31 9.07 -11.89 -6.23
CA GLU A 31 10.46 -11.84 -6.69
C GLU A 31 11.32 -10.89 -5.85
N HIS A 32 10.75 -9.76 -5.39
CA HIS A 32 11.51 -8.65 -4.81
C HIS A 32 11.28 -8.43 -3.30
N ALA A 33 10.25 -9.02 -2.69
CA ALA A 33 9.87 -8.75 -1.30
C ALA A 33 11.01 -8.96 -0.29
N ARG A 34 11.97 -9.84 -0.58
CA ARG A 34 13.16 -10.07 0.27
C ARG A 34 14.09 -8.86 0.38
N GLU A 35 14.07 -7.96 -0.60
CA GLU A 35 14.82 -6.69 -0.56
C GLU A 35 14.13 -5.65 0.32
N GLY A 36 12.88 -5.92 0.70
CA GLY A 36 12.05 -5.08 1.52
C GLY A 36 11.24 -4.06 0.73
N TRP A 37 10.17 -3.60 1.36
CA TRP A 37 9.30 -2.58 0.82
C TRP A 37 8.90 -1.60 1.90
N ALA A 38 8.47 -0.43 1.48
CA ALA A 38 8.02 0.61 2.38
C ALA A 38 6.63 1.10 2.01
N SER A 39 5.93 1.63 3.02
CA SER A 39 4.77 2.51 2.83
C SER A 39 4.98 3.79 3.63
N CYS A 40 4.20 4.81 3.33
CA CYS A 40 4.28 6.11 4.00
C CYS A 40 2.88 6.64 4.30
N PRO A 41 2.72 7.77 5.03
CA PRO A 41 1.40 8.33 5.34
C PRO A 41 0.53 8.52 4.09
N ILE A 42 1.11 9.00 2.98
CA ILE A 42 0.40 9.27 1.73
C ILE A 42 -0.11 7.96 1.11
N THR A 43 0.73 6.93 1.01
CA THR A 43 0.36 5.71 0.30
C THR A 43 -0.61 4.85 1.11
N GLN A 44 -0.45 4.81 2.44
CA GLN A 44 -1.42 4.16 3.35
C GLN A 44 -2.77 4.88 3.32
N ASN A 45 -2.79 6.21 3.41
CA ASN A 45 -4.02 6.99 3.37
C ASN A 45 -4.75 6.83 2.02
N GLY A 46 -4.01 6.88 0.90
CA GLY A 46 -4.55 6.67 -0.43
C GLY A 46 -5.17 5.29 -0.62
N CYS A 47 -4.49 4.24 -0.15
CA CYS A 47 -4.99 2.87 -0.19
C CYS A 47 -6.31 2.73 0.58
N VAL A 48 -6.36 3.21 1.82
CA VAL A 48 -7.58 3.17 2.65
C VAL A 48 -8.72 3.94 1.99
N ARG A 49 -8.47 5.17 1.53
CA ARG A 49 -9.49 6.01 0.87
C ARG A 49 -10.08 5.36 -0.37
N ILE A 50 -9.27 4.73 -1.22
CA ILE A 50 -9.74 4.15 -2.48
C ILE A 50 -10.52 2.87 -2.22
N MET A 51 -9.95 1.91 -1.47
CA MET A 51 -10.60 0.62 -1.24
C MET A 51 -11.85 0.72 -0.37
N SER A 52 -12.02 1.80 0.40
CA SER A 52 -13.26 2.06 1.14
C SER A 52 -14.23 3.01 0.44
N ASN A 53 -13.93 3.46 -0.77
CA ASN A 53 -14.81 4.34 -1.52
C ASN A 53 -16.00 3.54 -2.08
N PRO A 54 -17.27 3.96 -1.88
CA PRO A 54 -18.44 3.26 -2.43
C PRO A 54 -18.41 3.05 -3.96
N GLY A 55 -17.67 3.87 -4.70
CA GLY A 55 -17.49 3.72 -6.15
C GLY A 55 -16.38 2.75 -6.56
N TYR A 56 -15.60 2.21 -5.61
CA TYR A 56 -14.57 1.21 -5.89
C TYR A 56 -15.21 -0.18 -5.99
N PRO A 57 -14.86 -1.00 -7.01
CA PRO A 57 -15.32 -2.38 -7.08
C PRO A 57 -14.97 -3.14 -5.81
N ASN A 58 -15.94 -3.85 -5.22
CA ASN A 58 -15.75 -4.58 -3.96
C ASN A 58 -15.30 -3.71 -2.77
N ALA A 59 -15.77 -2.46 -2.70
CA ALA A 59 -15.50 -1.56 -1.58
C ALA A 59 -15.71 -2.24 -0.21
N LEU A 60 -14.74 -2.06 0.68
CA LEU A 60 -14.77 -2.61 2.03
C LEU A 60 -15.01 -1.49 3.06
N PRO A 61 -15.59 -1.80 4.23
CA PRO A 61 -15.59 -0.86 5.35
C PRO A 61 -14.17 -0.39 5.65
N THR A 62 -13.99 0.90 5.94
CA THR A 62 -12.67 1.51 6.23
C THR A 62 -11.88 0.71 7.26
N GLN A 63 -12.54 0.25 8.34
CA GLN A 63 -11.91 -0.57 9.37
C GLN A 63 -11.34 -1.89 8.83
N SER A 64 -12.04 -2.52 7.88
CA SER A 64 -11.59 -3.76 7.24
C SER A 64 -10.38 -3.54 6.34
N VAL A 65 -10.33 -2.41 5.62
CA VAL A 65 -9.16 -2.04 4.81
C VAL A 65 -7.96 -1.74 5.72
N MET A 66 -8.18 -0.96 6.78
CA MET A 66 -7.13 -0.66 7.75
C MET A 66 -6.56 -1.92 8.39
N LYS A 67 -7.41 -2.89 8.73
CA LYS A 67 -6.95 -4.18 9.26
C LYS A 67 -6.09 -4.93 8.24
N ARG A 68 -6.53 -5.06 6.98
CA ARG A 68 -5.75 -5.74 5.93
C ARG A 68 -4.40 -5.08 5.69
N LEU A 69 -4.38 -3.74 5.67
CA LEU A 69 -3.16 -2.98 5.49
C LEU A 69 -2.21 -3.13 6.69
N ALA A 70 -2.74 -3.15 7.92
CA ALA A 70 -1.97 -3.41 9.13
C ALA A 70 -1.36 -4.83 9.10
N ASP A 71 -2.17 -5.85 8.79
CA ASP A 71 -1.72 -7.24 8.68
C ASP A 71 -0.58 -7.38 7.63
N ALA A 72 -0.65 -6.64 6.52
CA ALA A 72 0.43 -6.60 5.52
C ALA A 72 1.71 -5.90 6.01
N CYS A 73 1.58 -4.87 6.86
CA CYS A 73 2.71 -4.12 7.44
C CYS A 73 3.40 -4.85 8.61
N GLU A 74 2.81 -5.93 9.15
CA GLU A 74 3.44 -6.74 10.21
C GLU A 74 4.60 -7.61 9.69
N ASP A 75 4.77 -7.73 8.36
CA ASP A 75 5.88 -8.48 7.78
C ASP A 75 7.24 -7.81 8.10
N ARG A 76 8.25 -8.61 8.43
CA ARG A 76 9.62 -8.16 8.73
C ARG A 76 10.28 -7.44 7.56
N VAL A 77 9.80 -7.65 6.33
CA VAL A 77 10.31 -6.97 5.14
C VAL A 77 9.65 -5.61 4.88
N HIS A 78 8.64 -5.23 5.68
CA HIS A 78 8.02 -3.90 5.63
C HIS A 78 8.78 -2.89 6.51
N GLU A 79 8.81 -1.65 6.06
CA GLU A 79 9.19 -0.49 6.88
C GLU A 79 8.20 0.66 6.63
N PHE A 80 7.76 1.32 7.70
CA PHE A 80 7.02 2.56 7.57
C PHE A 80 7.97 3.74 7.48
N TRP A 81 7.86 4.53 6.41
CA TRP A 81 8.60 5.77 6.24
C TRP A 81 7.73 6.95 6.64
N SER A 82 8.03 7.55 7.79
CA SER A 82 7.36 8.78 8.23
C SER A 82 7.67 9.92 7.28
N ASP A 83 6.68 10.77 7.03
CA ASP A 83 6.86 12.03 6.30
C ASP A 83 6.48 13.19 7.23
N GLY A 84 7.25 14.27 7.14
CA GLY A 84 7.03 15.53 7.85
C GLY A 84 7.17 16.75 6.94
N VAL A 85 7.36 16.53 5.64
CA VAL A 85 7.56 17.59 4.65
C VAL A 85 6.22 17.91 4.00
N SER A 86 5.89 19.19 3.94
CA SER A 86 4.75 19.66 3.17
C SER A 86 5.21 20.09 1.77
N LEU A 87 4.39 19.80 0.75
CA LEU A 87 4.59 20.36 -0.60
C LEU A 87 4.49 21.89 -0.64
N LEU A 88 4.01 22.50 0.44
CA LEU A 88 3.89 23.94 0.60
C LEU A 88 5.08 24.56 1.34
N ASP A 89 6.02 23.75 1.84
CA ASP A 89 7.23 24.26 2.49
C ASP A 89 8.11 24.95 1.44
N SER A 90 8.72 26.06 1.84
CA SER A 90 9.72 26.73 0.99
C SER A 90 11.03 25.95 1.07
N SER A 91 11.60 25.64 -0.10
CA SER A 91 12.90 24.96 -0.25
C SER A 91 14.07 25.76 0.34
#